data_AF-A0AAE0DPN5-F1
#
_entry.id   AF-A0AAE0DPN5-F1
#
_cell.length_a   1.000
_cell.length_b   1.000
_cell.length_c   1.000
_cell.angle_alpha   90.00
_cell.angle_beta   90.00
_cell.angle_gamma   90.00
#
_symmetry.space_group_name_H-M   'P 1'
#
loop_
_entity.id
_entity.type
_entity.pdbx_description
1 polymer ?
#
loop_
_entity_poly.entity_id
_entity_poly.type
_entity_poly.pdbx_seq_one_letter_code
_entity_poly.pdbx_strand_id
1 'polypeptide(L)'
;MPRMESETRPPVDGFTVDVALKPSLKDQVQELVISPATHDSKTGVIGVPNVSINTHEAPTPLAAQCDPFPLGMDDLTKADPVVDTMKSDLKPCGTHTLYQADPLTDKINDTFATENAVSSSSDGFMNKVAPPPAAMNGHIEGIPASPATRLKRRLEDTKDLIVCPGVYDGLSARIALSVGCDAMYMEIVKLNTIQTGAGTTASALGMADLGVATLSDMVRQADMIANLDYNGPPLIADMDTGYGGPITIALAVKHYIRANVAGFHIEDQVLTKRCGHLSGKKVVSLDVYLSRIRAAKAAKDKAHSDIVLIARTDANQQLGYDESIARLRAARDLGADCGLLEGLKSKEQARQAVIDLAPWPLLLNIVENGHSPLITVDEAREMGFRIMIFSFAAIAPAYGAIKNAYEKLQKEGVTGNQGSGVTPIKLFEVCGLWDAMEIDTTAGGEDFKGGV
;
A
#
# COMPACT_ATOMS: atom_id res chain seq x y z
N MET A 1 -34.95 59.43 -10.93
CA MET A 1 -34.28 58.12 -10.94
C MET A 1 -34.27 57.56 -9.52
N PRO A 2 -35.01 56.48 -9.22
CA PRO A 2 -34.84 55.72 -7.98
C PRO A 2 -33.75 54.65 -8.13
N ARG A 3 -33.17 54.23 -7.01
CA ARG A 3 -32.13 53.18 -6.92
C ARG A 3 -32.72 51.80 -7.19
N MET A 4 -31.96 50.93 -7.86
CA MET A 4 -32.14 49.48 -7.72
C MET A 4 -31.31 49.00 -6.52
N GLU A 5 -31.92 48.20 -5.66
CA GLU A 5 -31.25 47.52 -4.56
C GLU A 5 -30.57 46.24 -5.08
N SER A 6 -29.42 45.89 -4.51
CA SER A 6 -28.63 44.72 -4.93
C SER A 6 -29.18 43.43 -4.33
N GLU A 7 -29.50 42.45 -5.17
CA GLU A 7 -29.93 41.12 -4.74
C GLU A 7 -28.85 40.44 -3.87
N THR A 8 -29.23 40.05 -2.66
CA THR A 8 -28.41 39.23 -1.76
C THR A 8 -28.52 37.75 -2.14
N ARG A 9 -27.36 37.08 -2.28
CA ARG A 9 -27.30 35.62 -2.50
C ARG A 9 -27.90 34.86 -1.31
N PRO A 10 -28.48 33.65 -1.52
CA PRO A 10 -28.96 32.81 -0.42
C PRO A 10 -27.80 32.27 0.45
N PRO A 11 -28.08 31.84 1.70
CA PRO A 11 -27.07 31.25 2.58
C PRO A 11 -26.55 29.91 2.04
N VAL A 12 -25.34 29.53 2.46
CA VAL A 12 -24.75 28.23 2.16
C VAL A 12 -25.16 27.23 3.26
N ASP A 13 -25.98 26.25 2.91
CA ASP A 13 -26.30 25.13 3.81
C ASP A 13 -25.11 24.19 4.00
N GLY A 14 -24.92 23.67 5.22
CA GLY A 14 -24.16 22.44 5.45
C GLY A 14 -22.82 22.55 6.18
N PHE A 15 -22.80 23.09 7.40
CA PHE A 15 -21.83 22.67 8.42
C PHE A 15 -22.52 21.76 9.43
N THR A 16 -21.99 20.55 9.63
CA THR A 16 -22.46 19.60 10.66
C THR A 16 -21.46 19.59 11.81
N VAL A 17 -21.93 19.78 13.05
CA VAL A 17 -21.08 19.77 14.25
C VAL A 17 -21.52 18.59 15.12
N ASP A 18 -20.68 17.55 15.21
CA ASP A 18 -20.92 16.40 16.07
C ASP A 18 -20.53 16.70 17.53
N VAL A 19 -21.53 16.81 18.41
CA VAL A 19 -21.33 17.04 19.85
C VAL A 19 -21.46 15.73 20.62
N ALA A 20 -20.34 15.15 21.03
CA ALA A 20 -20.30 13.92 21.82
C ALA A 20 -20.51 14.19 23.32
N LEU A 21 -21.75 14.07 23.81
CA LEU A 21 -22.05 14.13 25.25
C LEU A 21 -21.62 12.84 25.98
N LYS A 22 -20.98 12.99 27.16
CA LYS A 22 -20.69 11.86 28.06
C LYS A 22 -22.00 11.15 28.46
N PRO A 23 -22.04 9.80 28.55
CA PRO A 23 -23.27 9.07 28.82
C PRO A 23 -24.03 9.52 30.08
N SER A 24 -23.29 9.92 31.13
CA SER A 24 -23.84 10.39 32.42
C SER A 24 -24.59 11.72 32.36
N LEU A 25 -24.53 12.46 31.25
CA LEU A 25 -25.18 13.76 31.08
C LEU A 25 -26.40 13.71 30.15
N LYS A 26 -26.63 12.61 29.43
CA LYS A 26 -27.73 12.53 28.44
C LYS A 26 -29.11 12.76 29.04
N ASP A 27 -29.34 12.29 30.26
CA ASP A 27 -30.64 12.36 30.93
C ASP A 27 -30.86 13.70 31.68
N GLN A 28 -29.93 14.65 31.57
CA GLN A 28 -29.98 15.97 32.24
C GLN A 28 -30.10 17.14 31.26
N VAL A 29 -29.97 16.92 29.95
CA VAL A 29 -30.02 17.97 28.91
C VAL A 29 -31.45 18.16 28.43
N GLN A 30 -31.97 19.38 28.59
CA GLN A 30 -33.32 19.73 28.13
C GLN A 30 -33.31 20.36 26.74
N GLU A 31 -32.28 21.17 26.42
CA GLU A 31 -32.13 21.82 25.11
C GLU A 31 -30.65 22.08 24.78
N LEU A 32 -30.30 21.96 23.50
CA LEU A 32 -29.00 22.33 22.93
C LEU A 32 -29.20 23.51 21.97
N VAL A 33 -28.68 24.69 22.32
CA VAL A 33 -28.81 25.89 21.49
C VAL A 33 -27.50 26.17 20.78
N ILE A 34 -27.53 26.22 19.45
CA ILE A 34 -26.37 26.58 18.61
C ILE A 34 -26.61 27.97 18.03
N SER A 35 -25.80 28.95 18.44
CA SER A 35 -25.86 30.31 17.91
C SER A 35 -25.01 30.43 16.63
N PRO A 36 -25.51 31.11 15.57
CA PRO A 36 -24.81 31.19 14.30
C PRO A 36 -23.48 31.95 14.42
N ALA A 37 -22.52 31.53 13.60
CA ALA A 37 -21.21 32.19 13.44
C ALA A 37 -21.37 33.67 13.06
N THR A 38 -20.68 34.57 13.79
CA THR A 38 -20.58 35.97 13.40
C THR A 38 -19.46 36.15 12.36
N HIS A 39 -19.75 36.91 11.31
CA HIS A 39 -18.81 37.22 10.24
C HIS A 39 -18.41 38.71 10.31
N ASP A 40 -17.17 39.00 10.68
CA ASP A 40 -16.64 40.37 10.60
C ASP A 40 -16.17 40.68 9.18
N SER A 41 -16.92 41.54 8.49
CA SER A 41 -16.66 41.95 7.11
C SER A 41 -15.41 42.83 6.92
N LYS A 42 -14.75 43.28 7.99
CA LYS A 42 -13.49 44.04 7.90
C LYS A 42 -12.23 43.19 8.11
N THR A 43 -12.32 42.09 8.84
CA THR A 43 -11.18 41.21 9.14
C THR A 43 -11.22 39.87 8.41
N GLY A 44 -12.38 39.49 7.84
CA GLY A 44 -12.54 38.23 7.10
C GLY A 44 -12.55 36.98 7.99
N VAL A 45 -12.59 37.15 9.31
CA VAL A 45 -12.63 36.06 10.28
C VAL A 45 -14.09 35.63 10.49
N ILE A 46 -14.35 34.34 10.32
CA ILE A 46 -15.62 33.70 10.66
C ILE A 46 -15.49 33.16 12.09
N GLY A 47 -16.30 33.66 13.02
CA GLY A 47 -16.35 33.17 14.40
C GLY A 47 -16.91 31.75 14.48
N VAL A 48 -16.44 30.96 15.46
CA VAL A 48 -16.98 29.61 15.69
C VAL A 48 -18.39 29.71 16.29
N PRO A 49 -19.36 28.88 15.88
CA PRO A 49 -20.69 28.82 16.52
C PRO A 49 -20.59 28.53 18.02
N ASN A 50 -21.31 29.31 18.84
CA ASN A 50 -21.41 29.04 20.27
C ASN A 50 -22.48 27.97 20.54
N VAL A 51 -22.14 26.97 21.36
CA VAL A 51 -23.04 25.90 21.78
C VAL A 51 -23.31 26.01 23.27
N SER A 52 -24.57 26.17 23.67
CA SER A 52 -25.00 26.20 25.07
C SER A 52 -25.94 25.03 25.38
N ILE A 53 -25.77 24.47 26.58
CA ILE A 53 -26.52 23.32 27.10
C ILE A 53 -27.35 23.80 28.29
N ASN A 54 -28.67 23.67 28.22
CA ASN A 54 -29.56 23.92 29.35
C ASN A 54 -29.87 22.60 30.08
N THR A 55 -29.69 22.59 31.41
CA THR A 55 -29.97 21.45 32.29
C THR A 55 -31.03 21.81 33.34
N HIS A 56 -31.53 20.82 34.07
CA HIS A 56 -32.68 20.97 34.99
C HIS A 56 -32.43 21.77 36.29
N GLU A 57 -31.22 22.28 36.53
CA GLU A 57 -30.90 23.13 37.69
C GLU A 57 -30.28 24.47 37.25
N ALA A 58 -30.35 25.47 38.14
CA ALA A 58 -30.09 26.88 37.81
C ALA A 58 -28.70 27.15 37.19
N PRO A 59 -28.58 28.12 36.25
CA PRO A 59 -27.42 28.19 35.36
C PRO A 59 -26.13 28.57 36.08
N THR A 60 -25.16 27.67 36.05
CA THR A 60 -23.76 27.94 36.38
C THR A 60 -22.94 27.93 35.09
N PRO A 61 -22.21 29.00 34.73
CA PRO A 61 -21.53 29.07 33.44
C PRO A 61 -20.26 28.20 33.43
N LEU A 62 -20.26 27.12 32.64
CA LEU A 62 -19.02 26.40 32.30
C LEU A 62 -18.29 27.13 31.16
N ALA A 63 -17.11 27.66 31.45
CA ALA A 63 -16.17 28.08 30.42
C ALA A 63 -15.46 26.85 29.83
N ALA A 64 -15.45 26.73 28.51
CA ALA A 64 -14.69 25.69 27.81
C ALA A 64 -13.22 26.12 27.68
N GLN A 65 -12.40 25.80 28.69
CA GLN A 65 -10.95 25.80 28.52
C GLN A 65 -10.51 24.52 27.81
N CYS A 66 -9.98 24.67 26.60
CA CYS A 66 -9.02 23.71 26.06
C CYS A 66 -7.64 24.14 26.57
N ASP A 67 -6.89 23.24 27.20
CA ASP A 67 -5.48 23.45 27.52
C ASP A 67 -4.65 22.19 27.20
N PRO A 68 -3.34 22.35 26.91
CA PRO A 68 -2.50 21.32 26.30
C PRO A 68 -1.85 20.36 27.33
N PHE A 69 -1.13 19.36 26.82
CA PHE A 69 -0.26 18.48 27.61
C PHE A 69 0.74 19.26 28.48
N PRO A 70 0.89 18.91 29.78
CA PRO A 70 2.05 19.26 30.56
C PRO A 70 3.05 18.09 30.68
N LEU A 71 4.32 18.46 30.81
CA LEU A 71 5.39 17.60 31.35
C LEU A 71 5.06 17.20 32.80
N GLY A 72 5.65 16.10 33.27
CA GLY A 72 5.30 15.50 34.56
C GLY A 72 5.94 16.14 35.80
N MET A 73 5.63 15.52 36.94
CA MET A 73 6.04 15.83 38.32
C MET A 73 5.41 17.07 38.96
N ASP A 74 4.63 16.80 40.00
CA ASP A 74 4.70 17.52 41.28
C ASP A 74 4.35 16.52 42.40
N ASP A 75 5.26 16.32 43.37
CA ASP A 75 5.00 16.67 44.77
C ASP A 75 6.28 16.50 45.61
N LEU A 76 7.04 17.58 45.80
CA LEU A 76 8.02 17.71 46.89
C LEU A 76 7.87 19.08 47.54
N THR A 77 7.19 19.11 48.67
CA THR A 77 6.89 20.30 49.45
C THR A 77 8.16 21.07 49.90
N LYS A 78 8.18 22.41 49.72
CA LYS A 78 8.45 23.47 50.75
C LYS A 78 9.07 24.77 50.19
N ALA A 79 8.75 25.87 50.88
CA ALA A 79 9.40 27.20 50.93
C ALA A 79 9.01 28.28 49.88
N ASP A 80 8.08 29.16 50.30
CA ASP A 80 8.17 30.63 50.48
C ASP A 80 9.12 31.54 49.65
N PRO A 81 8.82 32.86 49.52
CA PRO A 81 8.69 33.47 48.18
C PRO A 81 9.71 34.56 47.84
N VAL A 82 9.84 34.85 46.53
CA VAL A 82 10.37 36.14 46.04
C VAL A 82 9.54 36.64 44.85
N VAL A 83 9.16 37.92 44.93
CA VAL A 83 8.48 38.73 43.91
C VAL A 83 9.52 39.28 42.92
N ASP A 84 9.28 39.26 41.60
CA ASP A 84 9.19 40.53 40.84
C ASP A 84 8.67 40.47 39.39
N THR A 85 8.00 41.57 39.04
CA THR A 85 7.69 42.19 37.73
C THR A 85 7.97 41.46 36.40
N MET A 86 6.92 41.39 35.56
CA MET A 86 6.92 42.09 34.26
C MET A 86 5.51 42.44 33.76
N LYS A 87 5.26 43.75 33.57
CA LYS A 87 4.20 44.29 32.70
C LYS A 87 4.88 44.86 31.46
N SER A 88 4.46 44.48 30.25
CA SER A 88 4.11 45.41 29.15
C SER A 88 3.81 44.68 27.83
N ASP A 89 2.69 45.08 27.24
CA ASP A 89 2.48 45.36 25.82
C ASP A 89 2.50 44.22 24.78
N LEU A 90 1.28 43.70 24.58
CA LEU A 90 0.78 43.08 23.35
C LEU A 90 1.07 43.90 22.08
N LYS A 91 1.37 43.21 20.96
CA LYS A 91 0.60 43.35 19.70
C LYS A 91 0.79 42.12 18.78
N PRO A 92 -0.14 41.84 17.85
CA PRO A 92 -0.39 40.48 17.36
C PRO A 92 0.41 40.11 16.10
N CYS A 93 0.66 38.82 15.92
CA CYS A 93 1.16 38.25 14.67
C CYS A 93 0.03 37.46 13.99
N GLY A 94 -0.28 37.80 12.74
CA GLY A 94 -1.29 37.13 11.91
C GLY A 94 -0.65 36.39 10.74
N THR A 95 -0.95 35.09 10.67
CA THR A 95 -1.22 34.27 9.47
C THR A 95 -0.44 34.42 8.14
N HIS A 96 -0.07 33.24 7.62
CA HIS A 96 0.23 32.88 6.22
C HIS A 96 1.58 33.30 5.59
N THR A 97 2.51 32.34 5.59
CA THR A 97 3.64 32.30 4.64
C THR A 97 3.17 31.78 3.28
N LEU A 98 3.07 32.67 2.30
CA LEU A 98 3.09 32.31 0.88
C LEU A 98 4.55 32.23 0.43
N TYR A 99 4.91 31.18 -0.34
CA TYR A 99 6.21 31.14 -1.01
C TYR A 99 6.28 32.23 -2.07
N GLN A 100 7.20 33.18 -1.91
CA GLN A 100 7.47 34.23 -2.89
C GLN A 100 8.79 33.91 -3.59
N ALA A 101 8.79 33.91 -4.93
CA ALA A 101 9.98 33.64 -5.73
C ALA A 101 10.92 34.86 -5.77
N ASP A 102 12.22 34.60 -5.72
CA ASP A 102 13.28 35.60 -5.68
C ASP A 102 13.67 36.07 -7.11
N PRO A 103 13.82 37.38 -7.39
CA PRO A 103 14.06 37.88 -8.75
C PRO A 103 15.56 37.97 -9.06
N LEU A 104 16.09 36.94 -9.73
CA LEU A 104 17.44 36.94 -10.30
C LEU A 104 17.40 36.69 -11.82
N THR A 105 16.86 37.68 -12.54
CA THR A 105 17.00 37.82 -14.00
C THR A 105 17.85 39.03 -14.31
N ASP A 106 19.16 38.85 -14.42
CA ASP A 106 20.03 39.59 -15.33
C ASP A 106 21.42 38.94 -15.38
N LYS A 107 22.03 38.93 -16.59
CA LYS A 107 23.29 38.25 -16.96
C LYS A 107 23.21 36.72 -17.08
N ILE A 108 22.89 36.24 -18.29
CA ILE A 108 23.81 35.51 -19.18
C ILE A 108 23.17 35.54 -20.57
N ASN A 109 23.63 36.47 -21.40
CA ASN A 109 23.34 36.57 -22.83
C ASN A 109 24.59 37.22 -23.45
N ASP A 110 25.60 36.39 -23.78
CA ASP A 110 26.70 36.73 -24.70
C ASP A 110 27.71 35.56 -24.80
N THR A 111 27.32 34.45 -25.43
CA THR A 111 28.25 33.66 -26.26
C THR A 111 27.50 32.69 -27.19
N PHE A 112 28.06 32.46 -28.38
CA PHE A 112 27.62 31.49 -29.40
C PHE A 112 26.30 31.76 -30.14
N ALA A 113 26.28 32.89 -30.87
CA ALA A 113 25.66 32.90 -32.18
C ALA A 113 26.64 32.34 -33.22
N THR A 114 26.26 31.31 -33.97
CA THR A 114 26.74 31.05 -35.34
C THR A 114 25.80 30.09 -36.06
N GLU A 115 25.26 30.57 -37.18
CA GLU A 115 24.83 29.78 -38.35
C GLU A 115 23.82 28.62 -38.14
N ASN A 116 22.54 28.90 -38.41
CA ASN A 116 22.01 28.71 -39.78
C ASN A 116 20.63 29.37 -39.98
N ALA A 117 20.39 29.87 -41.18
CA ALA A 117 19.19 30.65 -41.51
C ALA A 117 17.96 29.77 -41.79
N VAL A 118 16.81 30.15 -41.24
CA VAL A 118 15.51 29.55 -41.58
C VAL A 118 14.80 30.43 -42.62
N SER A 119 14.79 30.00 -43.87
CA SER A 119 13.96 30.61 -44.93
C SER A 119 12.55 30.03 -44.89
N SER A 120 11.54 30.89 -44.86
CA SER A 120 10.14 30.49 -44.86
C SER A 120 9.67 30.03 -46.25
N SER A 121 9.15 28.81 -46.35
CA SER A 121 8.24 28.40 -47.43
C SER A 121 7.18 27.45 -46.87
N SER A 122 5.94 27.92 -46.83
CA SER A 122 4.76 27.11 -46.50
C SER A 122 4.40 26.20 -47.68
N ASP A 123 4.51 24.88 -47.52
CA ASP A 123 3.71 23.93 -48.29
C ASP A 123 3.57 22.59 -47.54
N GLY A 124 2.50 21.86 -47.85
CA GLY A 124 1.90 20.89 -46.92
C GLY A 124 2.72 19.62 -46.63
N PHE A 125 2.85 19.27 -45.35
CA PHE A 125 3.38 17.99 -44.88
C PHE A 125 2.30 17.14 -44.20
N MET A 126 1.66 16.27 -44.97
CA MET A 126 0.94 15.10 -44.46
C MET A 126 1.98 14.13 -43.86
N ASN A 127 2.27 14.28 -42.57
CA ASN A 127 3.18 13.38 -41.87
C ASN A 127 2.58 11.98 -41.76
N LYS A 128 2.98 11.10 -42.68
CA LYS A 128 2.90 9.65 -42.48
C LYS A 128 3.78 9.30 -41.28
N VAL A 129 3.17 9.10 -40.12
CA VAL A 129 3.85 8.50 -38.97
C VAL A 129 4.29 7.10 -39.39
N ALA A 130 5.60 6.91 -39.54
CA ALA A 130 6.15 5.57 -39.73
C ALA A 130 5.79 4.72 -38.50
N PRO A 131 5.41 3.43 -38.68
CA PRO A 131 5.20 2.56 -37.54
C PRO A 131 6.49 2.50 -36.69
N PRO A 132 6.38 2.36 -35.35
CA PRO A 132 7.55 2.19 -34.52
C PRO A 132 8.37 0.99 -35.01
N PRO A 133 9.72 1.05 -34.94
CA PRO A 133 10.54 -0.08 -35.32
C PRO A 133 10.11 -1.31 -34.53
N ALA A 134 9.98 -2.45 -35.23
CA ALA A 134 9.63 -3.71 -34.58
C ALA A 134 10.59 -3.97 -33.42
N ALA A 135 10.04 -4.39 -32.27
CA ALA A 135 10.84 -4.63 -31.08
C ALA A 135 12.02 -5.55 -31.41
N MET A 136 13.24 -5.03 -31.27
CA MET A 136 14.43 -5.87 -31.37
C MET A 136 14.42 -6.78 -30.15
N ASN A 137 14.00 -8.04 -30.35
CA ASN A 137 14.27 -9.15 -29.43
C ASN A 137 15.77 -9.53 -29.49
N GLY A 138 16.64 -8.52 -29.41
CA GLY A 138 18.07 -8.67 -29.29
C GLY A 138 18.41 -8.84 -27.81
N HIS A 139 18.79 -10.06 -27.44
CA HIS A 139 19.53 -10.28 -26.21
C HIS A 139 20.84 -9.50 -26.32
N ILE A 140 20.97 -8.39 -25.59
CA ILE A 140 22.27 -7.76 -25.37
C ILE A 140 23.01 -8.67 -24.40
N GLU A 141 24.02 -9.40 -24.89
CA GLU A 141 24.85 -10.25 -24.06
C GLU A 141 25.46 -9.44 -22.91
N GLY A 142 25.31 -9.94 -21.68
CA GLY A 142 25.85 -9.32 -20.46
C GLY A 142 24.84 -8.55 -19.59
N ILE A 143 23.64 -8.20 -20.08
CA ILE A 143 22.60 -7.59 -19.22
C ILE A 143 21.73 -8.70 -18.58
N PRO A 144 21.64 -8.79 -17.24
CA PRO A 144 20.73 -9.73 -16.57
C PRO A 144 19.28 -9.49 -17.02
N ALA A 145 18.56 -10.57 -17.34
CA ALA A 145 17.14 -10.49 -17.65
C ALA A 145 16.34 -10.06 -16.42
N SER A 146 15.35 -9.18 -16.59
CA SER A 146 14.52 -8.67 -15.50
C SER A 146 13.90 -9.81 -14.67
N PRO A 147 13.60 -9.60 -13.36
CA PRO A 147 12.91 -10.60 -12.54
C PRO A 147 11.60 -11.08 -13.17
N ALA A 148 10.86 -10.19 -13.84
CA ALA A 148 9.68 -10.51 -14.64
C ALA A 148 9.97 -11.48 -15.79
N THR A 149 10.96 -11.17 -16.64
CA THR A 149 11.41 -12.03 -17.74
C THR A 149 11.89 -13.39 -17.23
N ARG A 150 12.61 -13.41 -16.10
CA ARG A 150 13.07 -14.66 -15.45
C ARG A 150 11.92 -15.50 -14.92
N LEU A 151 10.93 -14.89 -14.26
CA LEU A 151 9.75 -15.60 -13.78
C LEU A 151 8.93 -16.18 -14.95
N LYS A 152 8.69 -15.37 -15.98
CA LYS A 152 7.95 -15.78 -17.18
C LYS A 152 8.63 -16.96 -17.89
N ARG A 153 9.94 -16.90 -18.12
CA ARG A 153 10.72 -18.03 -18.66
C ARG A 153 10.65 -19.28 -17.79
N ARG A 154 10.66 -19.17 -16.46
CA ARG A 154 10.48 -20.36 -15.60
C ARG A 154 9.10 -21.02 -15.78
N LEU A 155 8.05 -20.24 -16.09
CA LEU A 155 6.72 -20.76 -16.39
C LEU A 155 6.62 -21.39 -17.79
N GLU A 156 7.25 -20.77 -18.79
CA GLU A 156 7.22 -21.17 -20.20
C GLU A 156 8.20 -22.33 -20.53
N ASP A 157 9.45 -22.24 -20.09
CA ASP A 157 10.56 -23.09 -20.53
C ASP A 157 10.77 -24.35 -19.65
N THR A 158 10.31 -24.32 -18.40
CA THR A 158 10.50 -25.43 -17.43
C THR A 158 9.18 -26.05 -17.00
N LYS A 159 9.24 -27.18 -16.28
CA LYS A 159 8.09 -27.77 -15.57
C LYS A 159 8.16 -27.62 -14.05
N ASP A 160 9.10 -26.82 -13.55
CA ASP A 160 9.37 -26.72 -12.13
C ASP A 160 8.25 -26.01 -11.38
N LEU A 161 8.07 -26.38 -10.11
CA LEU A 161 7.19 -25.69 -9.17
C LEU A 161 7.97 -24.53 -8.53
N ILE A 162 7.50 -23.31 -8.73
CA ILE A 162 8.08 -22.10 -8.13
C ILE A 162 7.48 -21.93 -6.73
N VAL A 163 8.30 -22.10 -5.69
CA VAL A 163 7.87 -21.94 -4.29
C VAL A 163 8.18 -20.53 -3.81
N CYS A 164 7.17 -19.81 -3.34
CA CYS A 164 7.28 -18.43 -2.88
C CYS A 164 6.81 -18.32 -1.41
N PRO A 165 7.71 -18.20 -0.42
CA PRO A 165 7.32 -17.81 0.94
C PRO A 165 6.69 -16.41 0.94
N GLY A 166 5.68 -16.24 1.79
CA GLY A 166 5.03 -14.96 2.03
C GLY A 166 5.90 -14.04 2.91
N VAL A 167 6.20 -12.87 2.38
CA VAL A 167 6.95 -11.77 3.02
C VAL A 167 6.07 -10.51 3.02
N TYR A 168 6.26 -9.62 3.99
CA TYR A 168 5.40 -8.45 4.19
C TYR A 168 6.16 -7.15 4.46
N ASP A 169 7.45 -7.24 4.82
CA ASP A 169 8.34 -6.12 5.12
C ASP A 169 9.79 -6.43 4.70
N GLY A 170 10.68 -5.46 4.91
CA GLY A 170 12.09 -5.60 4.52
C GLY A 170 12.85 -6.67 5.32
N LEU A 171 12.48 -6.90 6.58
CA LEU A 171 13.15 -7.88 7.44
C LEU A 171 12.76 -9.32 7.05
N SER A 172 11.47 -9.59 6.86
CA SER A 172 10.97 -10.89 6.37
C SER A 172 11.52 -11.22 4.98
N ALA A 173 11.62 -10.23 4.08
CA ALA A 173 12.25 -10.40 2.78
C ALA A 173 13.76 -10.65 2.86
N ARG A 174 14.53 -9.87 3.65
CA ARG A 174 15.97 -10.10 3.87
C ARG A 174 16.25 -11.49 4.49
N ILE A 175 15.40 -11.96 5.39
CA ILE A 175 15.49 -13.33 5.93
C ILE A 175 15.28 -14.36 4.81
N ALA A 176 14.23 -14.23 3.98
CA ALA A 176 13.99 -15.13 2.85
C ALA A 176 15.15 -15.14 1.83
N LEU A 177 15.74 -13.96 1.55
CA LEU A 177 16.97 -13.84 0.73
C LEU A 177 18.13 -14.61 1.36
N SER A 178 18.40 -14.41 2.66
CA SER A 178 19.52 -15.07 3.37
C SER A 178 19.38 -16.60 3.48
N VAL A 179 18.15 -17.13 3.43
CA VAL A 179 17.85 -18.56 3.40
C VAL A 179 17.98 -19.14 1.97
N GLY A 180 18.08 -18.29 0.94
CA GLY A 180 18.24 -18.70 -0.46
C GLY A 180 16.93 -19.05 -1.16
N CYS A 181 15.83 -18.37 -0.86
CA CYS A 181 14.55 -18.63 -1.52
C CYS A 181 14.55 -18.17 -3.00
N ASP A 182 14.24 -19.09 -3.92
CA ASP A 182 14.27 -18.87 -5.39
C ASP A 182 13.19 -17.93 -5.95
N ALA A 183 12.22 -17.52 -5.13
CA ALA A 183 11.14 -16.59 -5.43
C ALA A 183 10.57 -16.06 -4.11
N MET A 184 9.85 -14.95 -4.13
CA MET A 184 9.15 -14.40 -2.97
C MET A 184 7.72 -14.01 -3.33
N TYR A 185 6.83 -14.00 -2.35
CA TYR A 185 5.47 -13.52 -2.50
C TYR A 185 5.19 -12.40 -1.50
N MET A 186 4.86 -11.20 -1.98
CA MET A 186 4.38 -10.12 -1.12
C MET A 186 2.89 -10.36 -0.82
N GLU A 187 2.61 -10.94 0.35
CA GLU A 187 1.24 -11.02 0.87
C GLU A 187 0.87 -9.72 1.56
N ILE A 188 -0.42 -9.45 1.59
CA ILE A 188 -1.04 -8.56 2.54
C ILE A 188 -1.67 -9.47 3.65
N VAL A 189 -1.32 -9.36 4.94
CA VAL A 189 -1.71 -10.35 5.99
C VAL A 189 -2.98 -10.03 6.81
N LYS A 190 -4.08 -10.73 6.48
CA LYS A 190 -5.51 -10.38 6.61
C LYS A 190 -6.28 -9.98 7.93
N LEU A 191 -5.72 -9.50 9.06
CA LEU A 191 -6.35 -9.59 10.43
C LEU A 191 -7.49 -8.60 10.91
N ASN A 192 -8.75 -9.07 11.01
CA ASN A 192 -10.04 -8.44 11.44
C ASN A 192 -10.15 -7.28 12.49
N THR A 193 -10.79 -6.15 12.12
CA THR A 193 -12.12 -5.60 12.57
C THR A 193 -12.45 -4.36 11.68
N ILE A 194 -13.62 -3.71 11.83
CA ILE A 194 -14.18 -2.65 10.96
C ILE A 194 -13.17 -1.57 10.52
N GLN A 195 -13.14 -1.33 9.20
CA GLN A 195 -12.25 -0.44 8.43
C GLN A 195 -10.75 -0.79 8.46
N THR A 196 -10.12 -0.56 7.30
CA THR A 196 -8.67 -0.48 7.05
C THR A 196 -7.96 -1.83 6.83
N GLY A 197 -7.09 -1.93 5.80
CA GLY A 197 -6.37 -3.11 5.23
C GLY A 197 -5.40 -3.83 6.20
N ALA A 198 -4.68 -4.93 5.86
CA ALA A 198 -3.90 -5.66 6.91
C ALA A 198 -2.42 -6.10 6.72
N GLY A 199 -1.68 -5.82 5.65
CA GLY A 199 -0.36 -6.48 5.44
C GLY A 199 0.82 -5.57 5.57
N THR A 200 1.22 -5.03 4.42
CA THR A 200 1.50 -3.60 4.25
C THR A 200 0.80 -2.76 5.32
N THR A 201 -0.48 -3.01 5.56
CA THR A 201 -1.32 -2.27 6.49
C THR A 201 -1.40 -2.84 7.93
N ALA A 202 -0.83 -3.99 8.30
CA ALA A 202 -0.65 -4.34 9.74
C ALA A 202 0.77 -4.00 10.19
N SER A 203 1.77 -4.32 9.35
CA SER A 203 3.16 -3.92 9.57
C SER A 203 3.31 -2.39 9.52
N ALA A 204 2.79 -1.71 8.49
CA ALA A 204 2.96 -0.25 8.36
C ALA A 204 1.74 0.59 8.80
N LEU A 205 0.57 0.00 9.09
CA LEU A 205 -0.65 0.76 9.47
C LEU A 205 -1.51 0.14 10.60
N GLY A 206 -1.22 -1.07 11.10
CA GLY A 206 -1.94 -1.74 12.21
C GLY A 206 -3.35 -2.37 12.01
N MET A 207 -3.88 -2.68 10.81
CA MET A 207 -5.33 -2.96 10.57
C MET A 207 -5.70 -4.33 9.87
N ALA A 208 -6.88 -4.48 9.20
CA ALA A 208 -7.64 -5.72 8.83
C ALA A 208 -8.04 -5.98 7.33
N ASP A 209 -8.55 -7.16 6.87
CA ASP A 209 -8.85 -7.35 5.41
C ASP A 209 -10.10 -6.66 4.86
N LEU A 210 -10.03 -5.35 4.67
CA LEU A 210 -11.18 -4.58 4.22
C LEU A 210 -10.88 -3.69 3.01
N GLY A 211 -9.85 -4.05 2.22
CA GLY A 211 -9.56 -3.42 0.93
C GLY A 211 -9.12 -1.95 0.99
N VAL A 212 -8.42 -1.54 2.06
CA VAL A 212 -8.00 -0.13 2.28
C VAL A 212 -6.48 0.08 2.17
N ALA A 213 -5.72 -0.98 1.89
CA ALA A 213 -4.37 -0.78 1.36
C ALA A 213 -4.51 -0.02 0.03
N THR A 214 -4.01 1.20 -0.04
CA THR A 214 -4.10 1.98 -1.28
C THR A 214 -3.08 1.48 -2.29
N LEU A 215 -3.26 1.85 -3.57
CA LEU A 215 -2.24 1.60 -4.58
C LEU A 215 -0.86 2.12 -4.14
N SER A 216 -0.80 3.30 -3.50
CA SER A 216 0.44 3.91 -3.04
C SER A 216 1.14 3.08 -1.97
N ASP A 217 0.40 2.57 -0.98
CA ASP A 217 0.95 1.73 0.10
C ASP A 217 1.55 0.44 -0.48
N MET A 218 0.81 -0.17 -1.40
CA MET A 218 1.14 -1.44 -2.03
C MET A 218 2.33 -1.34 -2.97
N VAL A 219 2.38 -0.30 -3.80
CA VAL A 219 3.54 0.00 -4.66
C VAL A 219 4.77 0.28 -3.80
N ARG A 220 4.66 1.05 -2.71
CA ARG A 220 5.80 1.38 -1.84
C ARG A 220 6.41 0.15 -1.17
N GLN A 221 5.61 -0.81 -0.71
CA GLN A 221 6.15 -2.07 -0.18
C GLN A 221 6.72 -2.96 -1.28
N ALA A 222 6.03 -3.09 -2.42
CA ALA A 222 6.49 -3.93 -3.53
C ALA A 222 7.83 -3.44 -4.10
N ASP A 223 7.97 -2.13 -4.29
CA ASP A 223 9.18 -1.45 -4.74
C ASP A 223 10.35 -1.68 -3.76
N MET A 224 10.12 -1.48 -2.46
CA MET A 224 11.14 -1.75 -1.45
C MET A 224 11.58 -3.22 -1.47
N ILE A 225 10.65 -4.18 -1.44
CA ILE A 225 10.97 -5.62 -1.37
C ILE A 225 11.66 -6.10 -2.66
N ALA A 226 11.19 -5.70 -3.84
CA ALA A 226 11.72 -6.15 -5.13
C ALA A 226 13.08 -5.51 -5.49
N ASN A 227 13.52 -4.48 -4.76
CA ASN A 227 14.81 -3.83 -4.94
C ASN A 227 15.80 -4.04 -3.77
N LEU A 228 15.46 -4.88 -2.78
CA LEU A 228 16.44 -5.33 -1.76
C LEU A 228 17.63 -6.08 -2.36
N ASP A 229 17.37 -6.82 -3.45
CA ASP A 229 18.36 -7.32 -4.39
C ASP A 229 17.76 -7.16 -5.79
N TYR A 230 18.29 -6.21 -6.57
CA TYR A 230 17.80 -5.86 -7.90
C TYR A 230 17.82 -7.05 -8.89
N ASN A 231 18.79 -7.96 -8.75
CA ASN A 231 18.94 -9.16 -9.57
C ASN A 231 18.43 -10.42 -8.86
N GLY A 232 17.82 -10.27 -7.68
CA GLY A 232 17.46 -11.34 -6.76
C GLY A 232 16.29 -12.21 -7.21
N PRO A 233 15.69 -12.99 -6.30
CA PRO A 233 14.54 -13.83 -6.62
C PRO A 233 13.31 -13.00 -7.03
N PRO A 234 12.53 -13.45 -8.04
CA PRO A 234 11.34 -12.75 -8.50
C PRO A 234 10.28 -12.58 -7.41
N LEU A 235 9.79 -11.35 -7.25
CA LEU A 235 8.67 -11.03 -6.37
C LEU A 235 7.33 -11.14 -7.11
N ILE A 236 6.41 -11.94 -6.58
CA ILE A 236 4.98 -11.93 -6.94
C ILE A 236 4.23 -11.08 -5.92
N ALA A 237 3.36 -10.17 -6.33
CA ALA A 237 2.65 -9.25 -5.43
C ALA A 237 1.11 -9.33 -5.55
N ASP A 238 0.40 -9.24 -4.42
CA ASP A 238 -1.05 -9.04 -4.40
C ASP A 238 -1.42 -7.64 -4.92
N MET A 239 -2.26 -7.53 -5.95
CA MET A 239 -2.78 -6.26 -6.48
C MET A 239 -4.26 -6.03 -6.13
N ASP A 240 -4.80 -6.80 -5.17
CA ASP A 240 -6.20 -6.87 -4.78
C ASP A 240 -7.12 -6.96 -6.03
N THR A 241 -8.12 -6.08 -6.11
CA THR A 241 -9.02 -5.93 -7.27
C THR A 241 -8.51 -4.89 -8.28
N GLY A 242 -7.28 -4.40 -8.11
CA GLY A 242 -6.66 -3.35 -8.92
C GLY A 242 -7.13 -1.92 -8.58
N TYR A 243 -7.58 -1.71 -7.34
CA TYR A 243 -7.85 -0.41 -6.70
C TYR A 243 -8.89 0.51 -7.37
N GLY A 244 -9.61 0.05 -8.40
CA GLY A 244 -10.61 0.86 -9.09
C GLY A 244 -11.06 0.29 -10.43
N GLY A 245 -11.33 1.17 -11.37
CA GLY A 245 -11.72 0.81 -12.75
C GLY A 245 -10.50 0.55 -13.66
N PRO A 246 -10.74 0.25 -14.96
CA PRO A 246 -9.70 -0.05 -15.95
C PRO A 246 -8.53 0.95 -16.00
N ILE A 247 -8.79 2.25 -15.81
CA ILE A 247 -7.75 3.29 -15.80
C ILE A 247 -6.82 3.12 -14.58
N THR A 248 -7.39 2.91 -13.39
CA THR A 248 -6.62 2.68 -12.15
C THR A 248 -5.79 1.40 -12.26
N ILE A 249 -6.36 0.34 -12.82
CA ILE A 249 -5.67 -0.94 -13.07
C ILE A 249 -4.48 -0.73 -14.01
N ALA A 250 -4.67 0.00 -15.11
CA ALA A 250 -3.61 0.29 -16.07
C ALA A 250 -2.52 1.23 -15.51
N LEU A 251 -2.82 2.02 -14.47
CA LEU A 251 -1.82 2.76 -13.71
C LEU A 251 -1.10 1.83 -12.71
N ALA A 252 -1.82 1.02 -11.95
CA ALA A 252 -1.28 0.07 -10.99
C ALA A 252 -0.23 -0.85 -11.62
N VAL A 253 -0.56 -1.47 -12.77
CA VAL A 253 0.37 -2.33 -13.51
C VAL A 253 1.65 -1.58 -13.92
N LYS A 254 1.55 -0.32 -14.36
CA LYS A 254 2.75 0.49 -14.69
C LYS A 254 3.60 0.81 -13.46
N HIS A 255 2.99 1.03 -12.30
CA HIS A 255 3.72 1.22 -11.06
C HIS A 255 4.43 -0.07 -10.63
N TYR A 256 3.77 -1.23 -10.72
CA TYR A 256 4.36 -2.53 -10.41
C TYR A 256 5.53 -2.87 -11.35
N ILE A 257 5.41 -2.59 -12.66
CA ILE A 257 6.50 -2.74 -13.63
C ILE A 257 7.71 -1.85 -13.26
N ARG A 258 7.47 -0.61 -12.85
CA ARG A 258 8.54 0.31 -12.41
C ARG A 258 9.18 -0.12 -11.11
N ALA A 259 8.40 -0.72 -10.21
CA ALA A 259 8.81 -1.28 -8.93
C ALA A 259 9.53 -2.64 -9.05
N ASN A 260 10.03 -3.01 -10.22
CA ASN A 260 10.75 -4.27 -10.50
C ASN A 260 9.96 -5.56 -10.15
N VAL A 261 8.63 -5.48 -10.01
CA VAL A 261 7.78 -6.62 -9.63
C VAL A 261 7.74 -7.65 -10.77
N ALA A 262 7.97 -8.92 -10.45
CA ALA A 262 8.05 -9.98 -11.44
C ALA A 262 6.67 -10.49 -11.89
N GLY A 263 5.69 -10.49 -11.00
CA GLY A 263 4.31 -10.84 -11.30
C GLY A 263 3.32 -10.29 -10.29
N PHE A 264 2.05 -10.24 -10.65
CA PHE A 264 0.99 -9.82 -9.74
C PHE A 264 -0.29 -10.61 -9.99
N HIS A 265 -1.14 -10.72 -8.97
CA HIS A 265 -2.49 -11.28 -9.13
C HIS A 265 -3.57 -10.21 -8.99
N ILE A 266 -4.66 -10.38 -9.75
CA ILE A 266 -5.85 -9.52 -9.70
C ILE A 266 -7.11 -10.38 -9.62
N GLU A 267 -8.00 -10.04 -8.69
CA GLU A 267 -9.15 -10.88 -8.32
C GLU A 267 -10.51 -10.37 -8.82
N ASP A 268 -11.54 -11.21 -8.69
CA ASP A 268 -12.92 -10.94 -9.09
C ASP A 268 -13.86 -10.49 -7.95
N GLN A 269 -13.33 -10.12 -6.77
CA GLN A 269 -14.14 -9.55 -5.69
C GLN A 269 -14.65 -8.12 -5.99
N VAL A 270 -15.66 -7.67 -5.24
CA VAL A 270 -16.00 -6.25 -5.13
C VAL A 270 -14.84 -5.42 -4.56
N LEU A 271 -14.78 -4.11 -4.83
CA LEU A 271 -13.66 -3.25 -4.42
C LEU A 271 -13.39 -3.30 -2.90
N THR A 272 -14.46 -3.29 -2.09
CA THR A 272 -14.41 -3.56 -0.64
C THR A 272 -14.28 -5.07 -0.40
N LYS A 273 -13.16 -5.65 -0.84
CA LYS A 273 -12.92 -7.10 -0.80
C LYS A 273 -12.81 -7.63 0.63
N ARG A 274 -12.79 -8.96 0.77
CA ARG A 274 -12.49 -9.68 2.01
C ARG A 274 -11.39 -10.71 1.78
N CYS A 275 -10.76 -11.17 2.85
CA CYS A 275 -9.75 -12.24 2.77
C CYS A 275 -10.33 -13.51 2.14
N GLY A 276 -9.48 -14.21 1.37
CA GLY A 276 -9.79 -15.44 0.66
C GLY A 276 -10.28 -16.60 1.54
N HIS A 277 -10.04 -16.53 2.85
CA HIS A 277 -10.47 -17.54 3.83
C HIS A 277 -11.58 -17.03 4.77
N LEU A 278 -12.25 -15.92 4.45
CA LEU A 278 -13.41 -15.41 5.22
C LEU A 278 -14.75 -15.70 4.55
N SER A 279 -15.79 -15.86 5.37
CA SER A 279 -17.17 -16.05 4.91
C SER A 279 -17.82 -14.77 4.35
N GLY A 280 -18.72 -14.97 3.38
CA GLY A 280 -19.54 -13.88 2.82
C GLY A 280 -18.81 -12.99 1.83
N LYS A 281 -17.87 -13.54 1.05
CA LYS A 281 -17.32 -12.87 -0.13
C LYS A 281 -18.42 -12.49 -1.12
N LYS A 282 -18.15 -11.47 -1.93
CA LYS A 282 -18.99 -11.07 -3.06
C LYS A 282 -18.09 -10.88 -4.28
N VAL A 283 -18.33 -11.68 -5.31
CA VAL A 283 -17.68 -11.50 -6.61
C VAL A 283 -18.48 -10.57 -7.51
N VAL A 284 -17.80 -9.88 -8.43
CA VAL A 284 -18.43 -9.09 -9.49
C VAL A 284 -18.92 -10.00 -10.63
N SER A 285 -19.71 -9.44 -11.55
CA SER A 285 -20.08 -10.14 -12.78
C SER A 285 -18.84 -10.47 -13.62
N LEU A 286 -18.96 -11.52 -14.44
CA LEU A 286 -17.90 -11.97 -15.34
C LEU A 286 -17.36 -10.80 -16.19
N ASP A 287 -18.22 -9.97 -16.78
CA ASP A 287 -17.80 -8.85 -17.63
C ASP A 287 -16.93 -7.82 -16.90
N VAL A 288 -17.22 -7.53 -15.64
CA VAL A 288 -16.43 -6.59 -14.83
C VAL A 288 -15.06 -7.21 -14.53
N TYR A 289 -15.01 -8.49 -14.15
CA TYR A 289 -13.74 -9.21 -13.94
C TYR A 289 -12.89 -9.27 -15.22
N LEU A 290 -13.47 -9.66 -16.35
CA LEU A 290 -12.77 -9.71 -17.63
C LEU A 290 -12.34 -8.31 -18.11
N SER A 291 -13.06 -7.25 -17.72
CA SER A 291 -12.63 -5.86 -17.93
C SER A 291 -11.34 -5.54 -17.17
N ARG A 292 -11.18 -6.05 -15.93
CA ARG A 292 -9.92 -5.93 -15.17
C ARG A 292 -8.76 -6.63 -15.86
N ILE A 293 -8.97 -7.88 -16.31
CA ILE A 293 -7.96 -8.67 -17.03
C ILE A 293 -7.53 -7.96 -18.31
N ARG A 294 -8.47 -7.47 -19.13
CA ARG A 294 -8.17 -6.68 -20.35
C ARG A 294 -7.37 -5.42 -20.05
N ALA A 295 -7.73 -4.68 -18.99
CA ALA A 295 -7.02 -3.47 -18.59
C ALA A 295 -5.57 -3.75 -18.16
N ALA A 296 -5.36 -4.81 -17.37
CA ALA A 296 -4.04 -5.24 -16.92
C ALA A 296 -3.17 -5.72 -18.10
N LYS A 297 -3.73 -6.56 -18.99
CA LYS A 297 -3.05 -7.06 -20.18
C LYS A 297 -2.67 -5.93 -21.15
N ALA A 298 -3.59 -5.01 -21.43
CA ALA A 298 -3.32 -3.86 -22.30
C ALA A 298 -2.24 -2.93 -21.73
N ALA A 299 -2.15 -2.79 -20.40
CA ALA A 299 -1.10 -2.02 -19.74
C ALA A 299 0.27 -2.72 -19.81
N LYS A 300 0.31 -4.04 -19.55
CA LYS A 300 1.49 -4.90 -19.73
C LYS A 300 2.04 -4.81 -21.16
N ASP A 301 1.17 -5.02 -22.15
CA ASP A 301 1.55 -5.04 -23.57
C ASP A 301 2.06 -3.67 -24.04
N LYS A 302 1.38 -2.58 -23.65
CA LYS A 302 1.79 -1.21 -23.99
C LYS A 302 3.11 -0.79 -23.32
N ALA A 303 3.49 -1.45 -22.22
CA ALA A 303 4.77 -1.25 -21.55
C ALA A 303 5.87 -2.19 -22.08
N HIS A 304 5.56 -3.10 -23.02
CA HIS A 304 6.45 -4.17 -23.49
C HIS A 304 7.09 -4.97 -22.33
N SER A 305 6.34 -5.20 -21.26
CA SER A 305 6.83 -5.85 -20.04
C SER A 305 6.46 -7.33 -19.99
N ASP A 306 7.38 -8.16 -19.51
CA ASP A 306 7.16 -9.58 -19.24
C ASP A 306 6.41 -9.85 -17.93
N ILE A 307 6.03 -8.82 -17.15
CA ILE A 307 5.40 -8.97 -15.82
C ILE A 307 4.24 -9.97 -15.86
N VAL A 308 4.28 -10.98 -15.00
CA VAL A 308 3.33 -12.10 -15.04
C VAL A 308 1.97 -11.67 -14.48
N LEU A 309 0.94 -11.70 -15.31
CA LEU A 309 -0.46 -11.43 -14.94
C LEU A 309 -1.13 -12.72 -14.49
N ILE A 310 -1.36 -12.83 -13.18
CA ILE A 310 -2.06 -13.95 -12.56
C ILE A 310 -3.54 -13.58 -12.39
N ALA A 311 -4.43 -14.37 -12.98
CA ALA A 311 -5.86 -14.18 -12.90
C ALA A 311 -6.44 -14.96 -11.72
N ARG A 312 -6.92 -14.26 -10.69
CA ARG A 312 -7.49 -14.84 -9.47
C ARG A 312 -9.01 -14.86 -9.52
N THR A 313 -9.63 -15.95 -9.07
CA THR A 313 -11.08 -15.98 -8.77
C THR A 313 -11.36 -16.49 -7.37
N ASP A 314 -12.26 -15.80 -6.69
CA ASP A 314 -12.80 -16.11 -5.36
C ASP A 314 -14.21 -16.74 -5.45
N ALA A 315 -14.71 -17.01 -6.67
CA ALA A 315 -16.08 -17.44 -6.95
C ALA A 315 -16.43 -18.84 -6.39
N ASN A 316 -15.47 -19.72 -6.11
CA ASN A 316 -15.71 -21.12 -5.73
C ASN A 316 -16.54 -21.30 -4.45
N GLN A 317 -16.50 -20.30 -3.55
CA GLN A 317 -17.31 -20.29 -2.33
C GLN A 317 -18.77 -19.91 -2.60
N GLN A 318 -19.04 -18.99 -3.53
CA GLN A 318 -20.36 -18.38 -3.75
C GLN A 318 -21.11 -18.98 -4.95
N LEU A 319 -20.40 -19.22 -6.05
CA LEU A 319 -20.96 -19.65 -7.35
C LEU A 319 -20.54 -21.08 -7.72
N GLY A 320 -19.56 -21.66 -7.03
CA GLY A 320 -19.11 -23.03 -7.22
C GLY A 320 -17.96 -23.19 -8.22
N TYR A 321 -17.60 -24.45 -8.44
CA TYR A 321 -16.37 -24.83 -9.17
C TYR A 321 -16.45 -24.50 -10.66
N ASP A 322 -17.53 -24.92 -11.34
CA ASP A 322 -17.67 -24.81 -12.80
C ASP A 322 -17.61 -23.34 -13.27
N GLU A 323 -18.30 -22.43 -12.57
CA GLU A 323 -18.24 -20.98 -12.81
C GLU A 323 -16.83 -20.41 -12.55
N SER A 324 -16.11 -20.93 -11.56
CA SER A 324 -14.73 -20.51 -11.28
C SER A 324 -13.77 -20.95 -12.39
N ILE A 325 -13.92 -22.18 -12.90
CA ILE A 325 -13.18 -22.67 -14.06
C ILE A 325 -13.56 -21.89 -15.33
N ALA A 326 -14.83 -21.55 -15.53
CA ALA A 326 -15.28 -20.72 -16.66
C ALA A 326 -14.65 -19.31 -16.61
N ARG A 327 -14.63 -18.66 -15.43
CA ARG A 327 -13.94 -17.38 -15.19
C ARG A 327 -12.44 -17.47 -15.51
N LEU A 328 -11.78 -18.51 -15.05
CA LEU A 328 -10.35 -18.74 -15.27
C LEU A 328 -10.02 -19.01 -16.75
N ARG A 329 -10.83 -19.82 -17.45
CA ARG A 329 -10.72 -20.01 -18.91
C ARG A 329 -10.90 -18.70 -19.65
N ALA A 330 -11.94 -17.92 -19.34
CA ALA A 330 -12.16 -16.62 -19.98
C ALA A 330 -11.03 -15.60 -19.69
N ALA A 331 -10.40 -15.64 -18.51
CA ALA A 331 -9.24 -14.80 -18.21
C ALA A 331 -7.96 -15.25 -18.95
N ARG A 332 -7.72 -16.57 -19.04
CA ARG A 332 -6.65 -17.16 -19.87
C ARG A 332 -6.78 -16.76 -21.34
N ASP A 333 -7.98 -16.87 -21.89
CA ASP A 333 -8.25 -16.61 -23.30
C ASP A 333 -8.12 -15.09 -23.64
N LEU A 334 -8.11 -14.21 -22.62
CA LEU A 334 -7.75 -12.79 -22.73
C LEU A 334 -6.24 -12.52 -22.53
N GLY A 335 -5.42 -13.55 -22.35
CA GLY A 335 -3.97 -13.47 -22.25
C GLY A 335 -3.42 -13.25 -20.84
N ALA A 336 -4.12 -13.69 -19.79
CA ALA A 336 -3.49 -13.87 -18.47
C ALA A 336 -2.49 -15.05 -18.51
N ASP A 337 -1.34 -14.89 -17.88
CA ASP A 337 -0.22 -15.84 -17.98
C ASP A 337 -0.37 -17.05 -17.04
N CYS A 338 -1.11 -16.90 -15.94
CA CYS A 338 -1.31 -17.94 -14.92
C CYS A 338 -2.67 -17.78 -14.21
N GLY A 339 -3.26 -18.88 -13.72
CA GLY A 339 -4.53 -18.87 -12.97
C GLY A 339 -4.35 -19.11 -11.48
N LEU A 340 -5.22 -18.53 -10.65
CA LEU A 340 -5.34 -18.80 -9.21
C LEU A 340 -6.80 -19.06 -8.85
N LEU A 341 -7.10 -20.30 -8.41
CA LEU A 341 -8.40 -20.70 -7.89
C LEU A 341 -8.38 -20.66 -6.35
N GLU A 342 -8.99 -19.64 -5.76
CA GLU A 342 -9.02 -19.50 -4.30
C GLU A 342 -10.10 -20.40 -3.67
N GLY A 343 -9.86 -20.86 -2.43
CA GLY A 343 -10.87 -21.55 -1.63
C GLY A 343 -11.16 -22.97 -2.09
N LEU A 344 -10.14 -23.67 -2.56
CA LEU A 344 -10.18 -25.12 -2.86
C LEU A 344 -10.70 -25.91 -1.66
N LYS A 345 -11.67 -26.81 -1.88
CA LYS A 345 -12.36 -27.57 -0.83
C LYS A 345 -11.75 -28.95 -0.55
N SER A 346 -10.93 -29.47 -1.47
CA SER A 346 -10.27 -30.78 -1.33
C SER A 346 -9.03 -30.88 -2.24
N LYS A 347 -8.12 -31.81 -1.93
CA LYS A 347 -6.96 -32.13 -2.79
C LYS A 347 -7.40 -32.63 -4.17
N GLU A 348 -8.57 -33.25 -4.24
CA GLU A 348 -9.14 -33.73 -5.50
C GLU A 348 -9.65 -32.59 -6.38
N GLN A 349 -10.31 -31.59 -5.78
CA GLN A 349 -10.66 -30.36 -6.50
C GLN A 349 -9.41 -29.61 -6.99
N ALA A 350 -8.30 -29.65 -6.23
CA ALA A 350 -7.03 -29.07 -6.63
C ALA A 350 -6.43 -29.77 -7.86
N ARG A 351 -6.41 -31.12 -7.88
CA ARG A 351 -6.01 -31.93 -9.06
C ARG A 351 -6.89 -31.63 -10.27
N GLN A 352 -8.21 -31.66 -10.09
CA GLN A 352 -9.16 -31.42 -11.18
C GLN A 352 -8.97 -30.03 -11.79
N ALA A 353 -8.66 -29.01 -10.98
CA ALA A 353 -8.41 -27.66 -11.48
C ALA A 353 -7.19 -27.60 -12.41
N VAL A 354 -6.09 -28.27 -12.07
CA VAL A 354 -4.91 -28.37 -12.94
C VAL A 354 -5.25 -29.09 -14.25
N ILE A 355 -6.00 -30.20 -14.18
CA ILE A 355 -6.44 -30.96 -15.37
C ILE A 355 -7.34 -30.10 -16.27
N ASP A 356 -8.33 -29.40 -15.70
CA ASP A 356 -9.36 -28.65 -16.42
C ASP A 356 -8.84 -27.36 -17.09
N LEU A 357 -7.71 -26.84 -16.61
CA LEU A 357 -7.09 -25.61 -17.12
C LEU A 357 -5.80 -25.88 -17.91
N ALA A 358 -5.27 -27.11 -17.89
CA ALA A 358 -4.11 -27.53 -18.68
C ALA A 358 -4.22 -27.11 -20.16
N PRO A 359 -3.10 -26.73 -20.81
CA PRO A 359 -1.72 -26.68 -20.29
C PRO A 359 -1.38 -25.39 -19.51
N TRP A 360 -2.37 -24.58 -19.12
CA TRP A 360 -2.12 -23.26 -18.51
C TRP A 360 -1.56 -23.38 -17.09
N PRO A 361 -0.50 -22.62 -16.73
CA PRO A 361 0.06 -22.63 -15.39
C PRO A 361 -0.97 -22.25 -14.31
N LEU A 362 -1.04 -23.03 -13.23
CA LEU A 362 -1.80 -22.65 -12.04
C LEU A 362 -0.90 -22.36 -10.84
N LEU A 363 -1.34 -21.39 -10.05
CA LEU A 363 -0.81 -21.03 -8.75
C LEU A 363 -1.69 -21.64 -7.65
N LEU A 364 -1.06 -22.24 -6.63
CA LEU A 364 -1.69 -22.74 -5.42
C LEU A 364 -1.40 -21.80 -4.24
N ASN A 365 -2.45 -21.33 -3.56
CA ASN A 365 -2.34 -20.55 -2.33
C ASN A 365 -2.53 -21.46 -1.11
N ILE A 366 -1.50 -21.60 -0.27
CA ILE A 366 -1.59 -22.30 1.01
C ILE A 366 -1.55 -21.31 2.17
N VAL A 367 -2.66 -21.29 2.91
CA VAL A 367 -2.80 -20.66 4.22
C VAL A 367 -3.11 -21.78 5.21
N GLU A 368 -2.12 -22.13 6.04
CA GLU A 368 -2.29 -23.13 7.09
C GLU A 368 -3.32 -22.66 8.12
N ASN A 369 -4.12 -23.59 8.65
CA ASN A 369 -5.29 -23.31 9.51
C ASN A 369 -6.44 -22.53 8.82
N GLY A 370 -6.40 -22.39 7.50
CA GLY A 370 -7.51 -21.86 6.69
C GLY A 370 -8.57 -22.91 6.31
N HIS A 371 -9.46 -22.54 5.40
CA HIS A 371 -10.44 -23.44 4.78
C HIS A 371 -9.87 -24.40 3.72
N SER A 372 -8.67 -24.11 3.20
CA SER A 372 -8.03 -24.92 2.15
C SER A 372 -7.38 -26.17 2.75
N PRO A 373 -7.39 -27.32 2.04
CA PRO A 373 -6.69 -28.51 2.51
C PRO A 373 -5.18 -28.26 2.53
N LEU A 374 -4.49 -28.79 3.56
CA LEU A 374 -3.03 -28.76 3.61
C LEU A 374 -2.45 -29.63 2.49
N ILE A 375 -1.76 -29.01 1.54
CA ILE A 375 -1.06 -29.66 0.42
C ILE A 375 0.43 -29.34 0.57
N THR A 376 1.29 -30.34 0.47
CA THR A 376 2.75 -30.14 0.55
C THR A 376 3.34 -29.65 -0.78
N VAL A 377 4.58 -29.17 -0.77
CA VAL A 377 5.32 -28.80 -1.99
C VAL A 377 5.41 -29.97 -2.97
N ASP A 378 5.66 -31.17 -2.46
CA ASP A 378 5.80 -32.37 -3.30
C ASP A 378 4.46 -32.80 -3.89
N GLU A 379 3.40 -32.80 -3.09
CA GLU A 379 2.04 -33.04 -3.60
C GLU A 379 1.64 -31.99 -4.65
N ALA A 380 1.90 -30.70 -4.42
CA ALA A 380 1.58 -29.65 -5.40
C ALA A 380 2.35 -29.84 -6.72
N ARG A 381 3.61 -30.30 -6.64
CA ARG A 381 4.43 -30.63 -7.82
C ARG A 381 3.89 -31.85 -8.57
N GLU A 382 3.49 -32.91 -7.85
CA GLU A 382 2.84 -34.10 -8.44
C GLU A 382 1.49 -33.77 -9.09
N MET A 383 0.70 -32.86 -8.50
CA MET A 383 -0.56 -32.38 -9.09
C MET A 383 -0.36 -31.54 -10.35
N GLY A 384 0.85 -31.01 -10.60
CA GLY A 384 1.18 -30.18 -11.76
C GLY A 384 0.98 -28.67 -11.56
N PHE A 385 0.87 -28.18 -10.32
CA PHE A 385 0.94 -26.73 -10.06
C PHE A 385 2.29 -26.16 -10.49
N ARG A 386 2.31 -24.88 -10.86
CA ARG A 386 3.51 -24.20 -11.37
C ARG A 386 4.02 -23.11 -10.45
N ILE A 387 3.17 -22.54 -9.61
CA ILE A 387 3.56 -21.64 -8.52
C ILE A 387 2.86 -22.12 -7.23
N MET A 388 3.52 -22.02 -6.08
CA MET A 388 2.93 -22.27 -4.77
C MET A 388 3.35 -21.16 -3.81
N ILE A 389 2.37 -20.44 -3.26
CA ILE A 389 2.60 -19.35 -2.31
C ILE A 389 2.28 -19.80 -0.88
N PHE A 390 3.16 -19.46 0.04
CA PHE A 390 2.99 -19.70 1.49
C PHE A 390 2.76 -18.37 2.21
N SER A 391 1.60 -17.79 1.95
CA SER A 391 1.13 -16.49 2.43
C SER A 391 1.56 -16.16 3.88
N PHE A 392 1.20 -17.02 4.85
CA PHE A 392 1.44 -16.73 6.28
C PHE A 392 2.84 -17.13 6.79
N ALA A 393 3.79 -17.51 5.91
CA ALA A 393 5.08 -18.11 6.29
C ALA A 393 5.92 -17.28 7.28
N ALA A 394 6.05 -15.97 7.05
CA ALA A 394 6.82 -15.10 7.96
C ALA A 394 5.97 -14.58 9.14
N ILE A 395 4.73 -14.17 8.87
CA ILE A 395 3.92 -13.38 9.79
C ILE A 395 3.34 -14.17 10.97
N ALA A 396 2.95 -15.44 10.77
CA ALA A 396 2.40 -16.26 11.84
C ALA A 396 3.46 -16.62 12.90
N PRO A 397 4.70 -17.05 12.52
CA PRO A 397 5.82 -17.14 13.44
C PRO A 397 6.17 -15.81 14.11
N ALA A 398 6.21 -14.70 13.35
CA ALA A 398 6.52 -13.38 13.89
C ALA A 398 5.52 -12.94 14.97
N TYR A 399 4.21 -13.08 14.71
CA TYR A 399 3.16 -12.80 15.70
C TYR A 399 3.36 -13.62 16.99
N GLY A 400 3.62 -14.92 16.86
CA GLY A 400 3.87 -15.79 18.02
C GLY A 400 5.10 -15.35 18.84
N ALA A 401 6.22 -15.07 18.17
CA ALA A 401 7.45 -14.62 18.82
C ALA A 401 7.29 -13.25 19.52
N ILE A 402 6.71 -12.27 18.83
CA ILE A 402 6.48 -10.91 19.35
C ILE A 402 5.53 -10.94 20.55
N LYS A 403 4.40 -11.65 20.44
CA LYS A 403 3.43 -11.80 21.53
C LYS A 403 4.07 -12.43 22.77
N ASN A 404 4.84 -13.51 22.59
CA ASN A 404 5.53 -14.17 23.70
C ASN A 404 6.58 -13.25 24.35
N ALA A 405 7.31 -12.45 23.58
CA ALA A 405 8.29 -11.49 24.11
C ALA A 405 7.61 -10.36 24.91
N TYR A 406 6.47 -9.84 24.44
CA TYR A 406 5.71 -8.80 25.14
C TYR A 406 5.01 -9.33 26.41
N GLU A 407 4.49 -10.57 26.37
CA GLU A 407 3.94 -11.19 27.59
C GLU A 407 5.00 -11.42 28.67
N LYS A 408 6.23 -11.80 28.29
CA LYS A 408 7.35 -11.87 29.24
C LYS A 408 7.73 -10.49 29.77
N LEU A 409 7.86 -9.50 28.88
CA LEU A 409 8.18 -8.12 29.28
C LEU A 409 7.17 -7.56 30.29
N GLN A 410 5.88 -7.83 30.10
CA GLN A 410 4.82 -7.41 31.02
C GLN A 410 4.87 -8.14 32.38
N LYS A 411 5.24 -9.43 32.40
CA LYS A 411 5.25 -10.27 33.62
C LYS A 411 6.54 -10.15 34.43
N GLU A 412 7.68 -9.99 33.75
CA GLU A 412 9.03 -10.16 34.30
C GLU A 412 9.88 -8.87 34.20
N GLY A 413 9.41 -7.84 33.48
CA GLY A 413 10.19 -6.62 33.21
C GLY A 413 11.32 -6.79 32.19
N VAL A 414 11.47 -7.99 31.62
CA VAL A 414 12.49 -8.34 30.61
C VAL A 414 11.89 -9.22 29.51
N THR A 415 12.41 -9.13 28.29
CA THR A 415 11.96 -9.96 27.16
C THR A 415 12.51 -11.39 27.17
N GLY A 416 13.57 -11.65 27.94
CA GLY A 416 14.27 -12.93 27.96
C GLY A 416 15.18 -13.18 26.74
N ASN A 417 15.50 -12.15 25.94
CA ASN A 417 16.32 -12.28 24.73
C ASN A 417 17.84 -12.42 25.00
N GLN A 418 18.28 -12.34 26.26
CA GLN A 418 19.67 -12.55 26.65
C GLN A 418 20.14 -13.96 26.26
N GLY A 419 21.26 -14.05 25.54
CA GLY A 419 21.77 -15.33 25.03
C GLY A 419 21.07 -15.88 23.78
N SER A 420 20.13 -15.14 23.17
CA SER A 420 19.43 -15.58 21.94
C SER A 420 20.31 -15.64 20.68
N GLY A 421 21.54 -15.09 20.72
CA GLY A 421 22.41 -14.91 19.56
C GLY A 421 22.01 -13.76 18.62
N VAL A 422 20.83 -13.14 18.83
CA VAL A 422 20.37 -11.98 18.05
C VAL A 422 20.87 -10.69 18.70
N THR A 423 21.90 -10.10 18.12
CA THR A 423 22.47 -8.79 18.52
C THR A 423 22.01 -7.69 17.55
N PRO A 424 22.20 -6.39 17.89
CA PRO A 424 21.96 -5.30 16.93
C PRO A 424 22.77 -5.47 15.65
N ILE A 425 24.06 -5.82 15.76
CA ILE A 425 24.91 -6.17 14.62
C ILE A 425 24.26 -7.30 13.80
N LYS A 426 23.79 -8.39 14.43
CA LYS A 426 23.19 -9.50 13.70
C LYS A 426 21.93 -9.10 12.91
N LEU A 427 21.13 -8.17 13.42
CA LEU A 427 19.98 -7.63 12.68
C LEU A 427 20.43 -6.75 11.51
N PHE A 428 21.47 -5.92 11.69
CA PHE A 428 22.04 -5.12 10.61
C PHE A 428 22.73 -5.99 9.53
N GLU A 429 23.46 -7.04 9.91
CA GLU A 429 24.03 -8.03 8.97
C GLU A 429 22.94 -8.59 8.03
N VAL A 430 21.82 -9.06 8.60
CA VAL A 430 20.66 -9.56 7.83
C VAL A 430 20.10 -8.47 6.91
N CYS A 431 20.09 -7.21 7.35
CA CYS A 431 19.63 -6.08 6.56
C CYS A 431 20.62 -5.56 5.49
N GLY A 432 21.79 -6.19 5.31
CA GLY A 432 22.79 -5.81 4.30
C GLY A 432 23.84 -4.81 4.78
N LEU A 433 24.21 -4.85 6.06
CA LEU A 433 25.26 -3.99 6.64
C LEU A 433 26.58 -4.08 5.86
N TRP A 434 27.00 -5.30 5.52
CA TRP A 434 28.27 -5.52 4.80
C TRP A 434 28.25 -4.89 3.42
N ASP A 435 27.16 -5.06 2.66
CA ASP A 435 26.95 -4.42 1.35
C ASP A 435 27.08 -2.88 1.46
N ALA A 436 26.47 -2.29 2.50
CA ALA A 436 26.51 -0.85 2.74
C ALA A 436 27.91 -0.35 3.12
N MET A 437 28.64 -1.10 3.95
CA MET A 437 30.04 -0.80 4.32
C MET A 437 31.00 -0.95 3.14
N GLU A 438 30.77 -1.92 2.25
CA GLU A 438 31.54 -2.10 1.02
C GLU A 438 31.32 -0.92 0.06
N ILE A 439 30.09 -0.43 -0.07
CA ILE A 439 29.77 0.77 -0.87
C ILE A 439 30.50 2.01 -0.32
N ASP A 440 30.45 2.27 0.98
CA ASP A 440 31.19 3.39 1.61
C ASP A 440 32.70 3.28 1.36
N THR A 441 33.29 2.12 1.67
CA THR A 441 34.72 1.86 1.49
C THR A 441 35.15 2.02 0.03
N THR A 442 34.34 1.52 -0.92
CA THR A 442 34.61 1.60 -2.37
C THR A 442 34.44 3.02 -2.92
N ALA A 443 33.55 3.83 -2.32
CA ALA A 443 33.43 5.25 -2.62
C ALA A 443 34.58 6.11 -2.05
N GLY A 444 35.49 5.51 -1.26
CA GLY A 444 36.57 6.20 -0.58
C GLY A 444 36.18 6.80 0.77
N GLY A 445 35.04 6.39 1.34
CA GLY A 445 34.61 6.73 2.68
C GLY A 445 35.52 6.13 3.76
N GLU A 446 35.43 6.72 4.95
CA GLU A 446 36.18 6.28 6.13
C GLU A 446 35.28 5.97 7.33
N ASP A 447 33.97 6.14 7.19
CA ASP A 447 33.00 6.13 8.30
C ASP A 447 32.96 4.78 9.02
N PHE A 448 33.28 3.69 8.32
CA PHE A 448 33.34 2.33 8.87
C PHE A 448 34.76 1.74 9.02
N LYS A 449 35.83 2.52 8.86
CA LYS A 449 37.23 2.01 8.97
C LYS A 449 37.57 1.40 10.33
N GLY A 450 36.84 1.76 11.39
CA GLY A 450 36.99 1.20 12.74
C GLY A 450 36.19 -0.09 13.01
N GLY A 451 35.37 -0.54 12.06
CA GLY A 451 34.34 -1.55 12.31
C GLY A 451 33.02 -0.94 12.80
N VAL A 452 32.19 -1.79 13.42
CA VAL A 452 30.79 -1.52 13.86
C VAL A 452 30.51 -2.14 15.23
#